data_AF-A0A1I8H098-F1
#
_entry.id   AF-A0A1I8H098-F1
#
_cell.length_a   1.000
_cell.length_b   1.000
_cell.length_c   1.000
_cell.angle_alpha   90.00
_cell.angle_beta   90.00
_cell.angle_gamma   90.00
#
_symmetry.space_group_name_H-M   'P 1'
#
loop_
_entity.id
_entity.type
_entity.pdbx_description
1 polymer ?
#
loop_
_entity_poly.entity_id
_entity_poly.type
_entity_poly.pdbx_seq_one_letter_code
_entity_poly.pdbx_strand_id
1 'polypeptide(L)'
;DLAILDSAGNPLDTNTALCGDAFCSGHTLSLNSGLITYQMLVDPCLILCCKLTSQLLSGFPLHCDLQLESCSECERIWELSSSLTKPNWTEFSRSRCPTLPVDSADCFVRLTAVPPDGGLQFQQTFGPVANALNSYVSTRHAFTPAVTASDTVRVVSYNLLANLYADSDYSRNQLFPWCDPNYLSMSYRKCLIFRELSGYNADLVALQEVDEPLFRSGGLAEFLEHECGLSGLSQMKLGQDGKPAQEGLALFYRTSRFDLAEDRSLPSLNQYLDSTESLAPLSSAVKANEKFLETWQARGQCAQVLILRCRDSPGRYLCACTTHLFWYPSANLVRLLQTHLVLHHLDQIKREYSARGDQLAIVLAGDFNSMPDRGPYWLTTRGHLAAEHADWFSPGREAMIDRQQLSHSLSLAAAYEPQPFTNYTGGFSGHLDHIFFDTELLKLQGTVPLPRLEDIHPLTALPNRCYPSDHLALIADLMWL
;
A
#
# COMPACT_ATOMS: atom_id res chain seq x y z
N ASP A 1 -42.85 5.18 -41.58
CA ASP A 1 -42.37 3.78 -41.54
C ASP A 1 -41.23 3.63 -40.54
N LEU A 2 -41.36 2.65 -39.65
CA LEU A 2 -40.37 2.27 -38.64
C LEU A 2 -39.93 0.83 -38.95
N ALA A 3 -38.63 0.58 -39.01
CA ALA A 3 -38.06 -0.75 -39.25
C ALA A 3 -36.84 -0.97 -38.36
N ILE A 4 -36.64 -2.20 -37.89
CA ILE A 4 -35.39 -2.61 -37.22
C ILE A 4 -34.60 -3.41 -38.25
N LEU A 5 -33.36 -2.98 -38.48
CA LEU A 5 -32.43 -3.61 -39.40
C LEU A 5 -31.43 -4.45 -38.61
N ASP A 6 -31.14 -5.66 -39.09
CA ASP A 6 -30.06 -6.49 -38.57
C ASP A 6 -28.67 -5.85 -38.82
N SER A 7 -27.62 -6.48 -38.31
CA SER A 7 -26.23 -6.01 -38.50
C SER A 7 -25.77 -5.97 -39.97
N ALA A 8 -26.47 -6.66 -40.87
CA ALA A 8 -26.23 -6.63 -42.32
C ALA A 8 -27.11 -5.59 -43.05
N GLY A 9 -27.95 -4.84 -42.33
CA GLY A 9 -28.83 -3.81 -42.86
C GLY A 9 -30.17 -4.33 -43.41
N ASN A 10 -30.52 -5.60 -43.17
CA ASN A 10 -31.77 -6.18 -43.63
C ASN A 10 -32.90 -5.95 -42.60
N PRO A 11 -34.11 -5.57 -43.03
CA PRO A 11 -35.24 -5.43 -42.12
C PRO A 11 -35.64 -6.78 -41.53
N LEU A 12 -35.84 -6.81 -40.21
CA LEU A 12 -36.36 -7.97 -39.50
C LEU A 12 -37.82 -8.22 -39.88
N ASP A 13 -38.19 -9.49 -40.05
CA ASP A 13 -39.57 -9.89 -40.35
C ASP A 13 -40.45 -9.75 -39.09
N THR A 14 -41.37 -8.79 -39.14
CA THR A 14 -42.25 -8.45 -38.02
C THR A 14 -43.23 -9.56 -37.63
N ASN A 15 -43.41 -10.58 -38.48
CA ASN A 15 -44.31 -11.71 -38.18
C ASN A 15 -43.60 -12.85 -37.44
N THR A 16 -42.27 -12.90 -37.47
CA THR A 16 -41.49 -14.04 -36.97
C THR A 16 -40.43 -13.66 -35.94
N ALA A 17 -39.94 -12.40 -35.96
CA ALA A 17 -38.95 -11.93 -35.01
C ALA A 17 -39.52 -11.78 -33.58
N LEU A 18 -38.77 -12.27 -32.59
CA LEU A 18 -39.05 -12.04 -31.18
C LEU A 18 -38.39 -10.74 -30.70
N CYS A 19 -38.79 -10.24 -29.53
CA CYS A 19 -38.12 -9.08 -28.93
C CYS A 19 -36.61 -9.28 -28.76
N GLY A 20 -36.18 -10.50 -28.40
CA GLY A 20 -34.75 -10.83 -28.27
C GLY A 20 -33.99 -10.76 -29.60
N ASP A 21 -34.66 -11.00 -30.74
CA ASP A 21 -34.05 -10.90 -32.07
C ASP A 21 -34.00 -9.45 -32.57
N ALA A 22 -34.96 -8.63 -32.12
CA ALA A 22 -35.07 -7.23 -32.47
C ALA A 22 -34.07 -6.35 -31.72
N PHE A 23 -33.95 -6.55 -30.40
CA PHE A 23 -33.12 -5.72 -29.54
C PHE A 23 -31.73 -6.32 -29.32
N CYS A 24 -30.94 -6.32 -30.40
CA CYS A 24 -29.54 -6.78 -30.42
C CYS A 24 -28.57 -5.61 -30.65
N SER A 25 -27.36 -5.72 -30.07
CA SER A 25 -26.29 -4.74 -30.32
C SER A 25 -25.84 -4.80 -31.78
N GLY A 26 -25.64 -3.63 -32.40
CA GLY A 26 -25.29 -3.51 -33.82
C GLY A 26 -26.47 -3.52 -34.79
N HIS A 27 -27.70 -3.74 -34.31
CA HIS A 27 -28.91 -3.50 -35.09
C HIS A 27 -29.18 -1.99 -35.21
N THR A 28 -29.97 -1.61 -36.21
CA THR A 28 -30.31 -0.21 -36.48
C THR A 28 -31.82 0.00 -36.44
N LEU A 29 -32.29 0.92 -35.61
CA LEU A 29 -33.65 1.44 -35.68
C LEU A 29 -33.71 2.51 -36.78
N SER A 30 -34.48 2.23 -37.84
CA SER A 30 -34.68 3.12 -38.99
C SER A 30 -36.07 3.75 -38.92
N LEU A 31 -36.12 5.08 -39.02
CA LEU A 31 -37.34 5.89 -39.06
C LEU A 31 -37.43 6.66 -40.38
N ASN A 32 -38.65 7.03 -40.76
CA ASN A 32 -38.93 7.83 -41.97
C ASN A 32 -38.30 7.22 -43.23
N SER A 33 -38.44 5.90 -43.39
CA SER A 33 -37.94 5.18 -44.55
C SER A 33 -36.42 5.31 -44.75
N GLY A 34 -35.66 5.38 -43.65
CA GLY A 34 -34.19 5.44 -43.66
C GLY A 34 -33.59 6.84 -43.60
N LEU A 35 -34.42 7.90 -43.52
CA LEU A 35 -33.92 9.28 -43.34
C LEU A 35 -33.26 9.51 -41.98
N ILE A 36 -33.68 8.77 -40.95
CA ILE A 36 -33.12 8.84 -39.61
C ILE A 36 -32.82 7.41 -39.15
N THR A 37 -31.60 7.15 -38.74
CA THR A 37 -31.17 5.85 -38.21
C THR A 37 -30.54 6.03 -36.84
N TYR A 38 -30.84 5.09 -35.94
CA TYR A 38 -30.23 5.00 -34.62
C TYR A 38 -29.59 3.62 -34.47
N GLN A 39 -28.33 3.58 -34.05
CA GLN A 39 -27.72 2.32 -33.63
C GLN A 39 -28.32 1.87 -32.31
N MET A 40 -28.55 0.57 -32.22
CA MET A 40 -29.02 -0.06 -31.00
C MET A 40 -27.83 -0.62 -30.23
N LEU A 41 -27.75 -0.24 -28.96
CA LEU A 41 -26.80 -0.76 -27.99
C LEU A 41 -27.60 -1.50 -26.92
N VAL A 42 -27.24 -2.75 -26.66
CA VAL A 42 -27.83 -3.59 -25.61
C VAL A 42 -26.87 -3.63 -24.46
N ASP A 43 -27.37 -3.35 -23.26
CA ASP A 43 -26.57 -3.17 -22.05
C ASP A 43 -25.34 -2.29 -22.30
N PRO A 44 -25.53 -1.05 -22.83
CA PRO A 44 -24.41 -0.18 -23.14
C PRO A 44 -23.57 0.09 -21.89
N CYS A 45 -22.28 0.32 -22.09
CA CYS A 45 -21.39 0.78 -21.05
C CYS A 45 -21.87 2.15 -20.53
N LEU A 46 -22.38 2.17 -19.30
CA LEU A 46 -22.88 3.39 -18.66
C LEU A 46 -21.88 3.90 -17.63
N ILE A 47 -21.70 5.21 -17.61
CA ILE A 47 -20.88 5.90 -16.61
C ILE A 47 -21.84 6.48 -15.57
N LEU A 48 -21.95 5.79 -14.44
CA LEU A 48 -22.92 6.10 -13.40
C LEU A 48 -22.47 7.26 -12.53
N CYS A 49 -21.18 7.34 -12.24
CA CYS A 49 -20.60 8.34 -11.35
C CYS A 49 -19.15 8.59 -11.71
N CYS A 50 -18.73 9.83 -11.53
CA CYS A 50 -17.35 10.26 -11.67
C CYS A 50 -17.00 11.19 -10.50
N LYS A 51 -16.08 10.73 -9.66
CA LYS A 51 -15.74 11.40 -8.41
C LYS A 51 -14.23 11.52 -8.25
N LEU A 52 -13.77 12.75 -8.09
CA LEU A 52 -12.40 13.00 -7.69
C LEU A 52 -12.21 12.56 -6.23
N THR A 53 -11.22 11.70 -5.96
CA THR A 53 -10.91 11.21 -4.60
C THR A 53 -9.60 11.75 -4.04
N SER A 54 -8.92 12.60 -4.82
CA SER A 54 -7.72 13.32 -4.43
C SER A 54 -7.96 14.85 -4.50
N GLN A 55 -7.13 15.65 -3.82
CA GLN A 55 -7.10 17.09 -4.12
C GLN A 55 -6.42 17.36 -5.46
N LEU A 56 -6.79 18.47 -6.12
CA LEU A 56 -6.16 18.94 -7.36
C LEU A 56 -4.90 19.75 -7.04
N LEU A 57 -3.74 19.12 -7.12
CA LEU A 57 -2.44 19.74 -6.82
C LEU A 57 -1.53 19.65 -8.05
N SER A 58 -0.94 20.78 -8.47
CA SER A 58 -0.01 20.80 -9.61
C SER A 58 1.22 19.92 -9.35
N GLY A 59 1.62 19.09 -10.32
CA GLY A 59 2.72 18.13 -10.16
C GLY A 59 2.40 16.89 -9.32
N PHE A 60 1.12 16.59 -9.05
CA PHE A 60 0.70 15.41 -8.28
C PHE A 60 -0.19 14.47 -9.12
N PRO A 61 -0.16 13.16 -8.83
CA PRO A 61 -1.11 12.20 -9.40
C PRO A 61 -2.55 12.61 -9.08
N LEU A 62 -3.37 12.59 -10.12
CA LEU A 62 -4.80 12.79 -10.06
C LEU A 62 -5.48 11.43 -9.91
N HIS A 63 -6.38 11.31 -8.94
CA HIS A 63 -7.19 10.10 -8.78
C HIS A 63 -8.69 10.39 -8.92
N CYS A 64 -9.32 9.76 -9.90
CA CYS A 64 -10.74 9.86 -10.18
C CYS A 64 -11.38 8.47 -10.25
N ASP A 65 -12.38 8.25 -9.41
CA ASP A 65 -13.19 7.03 -9.40
C ASP A 65 -14.30 7.15 -10.46
N LEU A 66 -14.38 6.14 -11.35
CA LEU A 66 -15.41 6.01 -12.37
C LEU A 66 -16.23 4.76 -12.08
N GLN A 67 -17.50 4.95 -11.73
CA GLN A 67 -18.43 3.84 -11.57
C GLN A 67 -19.04 3.50 -12.93
N LEU A 68 -18.76 2.29 -13.40
CA LEU A 68 -19.18 1.79 -14.70
C LEU A 68 -20.20 0.67 -14.54
N GLU A 69 -21.16 0.61 -15.45
CA GLU A 69 -22.11 -0.49 -15.62
C GLU A 69 -21.87 -1.16 -16.98
N SER A 70 -21.98 -2.49 -17.04
CA SER A 70 -21.82 -3.31 -18.26
C SER A 70 -20.42 -3.29 -18.92
N CYS A 71 -19.45 -2.58 -18.35
CA CYS A 71 -18.05 -2.53 -18.80
C CYS A 71 -17.10 -2.39 -17.60
N SER A 72 -15.84 -2.79 -17.78
CA SER A 72 -14.80 -2.67 -16.76
C SER A 72 -13.93 -1.43 -16.92
N GLU A 73 -13.81 -0.88 -18.13
CA GLU A 73 -12.97 0.28 -18.42
C GLU A 73 -13.57 1.16 -19.51
N CYS A 74 -13.18 2.43 -19.48
CA CYS A 74 -13.40 3.41 -20.55
C CYS A 74 -12.08 4.07 -20.91
N GLU A 75 -11.93 4.51 -22.15
CA GLU A 75 -10.85 5.41 -22.50
C GLU A 75 -11.03 6.73 -21.74
N ARG A 76 -9.94 7.24 -21.16
CA ARG A 76 -9.93 8.51 -20.42
C ARG A 76 -9.10 9.51 -21.20
N ILE A 77 -9.64 10.70 -21.41
CA ILE A 77 -8.94 11.82 -22.05
C ILE A 77 -8.92 12.96 -21.05
N TRP A 78 -7.72 13.37 -20.65
CA TRP A 78 -7.50 14.43 -19.68
C TRP A 78 -7.01 15.69 -20.36
N GLU A 79 -7.72 16.78 -20.12
CA GLU A 79 -7.42 18.09 -20.71
C GLU A 79 -7.27 19.17 -19.63
N LEU A 80 -6.44 20.16 -19.91
CA LEU A 80 -6.28 21.36 -19.08
C LEU A 80 -6.84 22.59 -19.77
N SER A 81 -7.43 23.48 -18.99
CA SER A 81 -7.80 24.80 -19.47
C SER A 81 -6.59 25.73 -19.53
N SER A 82 -6.54 26.56 -20.57
CA SER A 82 -5.56 27.65 -20.72
C SER A 82 -5.80 28.85 -19.80
N SER A 83 -7.02 29.01 -19.26
CA SER A 83 -7.35 30.04 -18.27
C SER A 83 -8.63 29.70 -17.52
N LEU A 84 -8.92 30.42 -16.43
CA LEU A 84 -10.17 30.30 -15.66
C LEU A 84 -11.37 31.01 -16.32
N THR A 85 -11.13 31.95 -17.26
CA THR A 85 -12.19 32.82 -17.80
C THR A 85 -12.62 32.46 -19.23
N LYS A 86 -11.70 31.95 -20.06
CA LYS A 86 -11.96 31.50 -21.43
C LYS A 86 -11.11 30.25 -21.72
N PRO A 87 -11.61 29.06 -21.36
CA PRO A 87 -10.82 27.85 -21.42
C PRO A 87 -10.72 27.34 -22.88
N ASN A 88 -9.55 27.49 -23.52
CA ASN A 88 -9.13 26.52 -24.54
C ASN A 88 -8.60 25.28 -23.83
N TRP A 89 -8.93 24.10 -24.35
CA TRP A 89 -8.58 22.81 -23.75
C TRP A 89 -7.43 22.17 -24.51
N THR A 90 -6.46 21.64 -23.77
CA THR A 90 -5.31 20.91 -24.34
C THR A 90 -5.19 19.57 -23.62
N GLU A 91 -5.19 18.49 -24.39
CA GLU A 91 -4.96 17.14 -23.87
C GLU A 91 -3.53 17.04 -23.29
N PHE A 92 -3.41 16.52 -22.08
CA PHE A 92 -2.11 16.28 -21.44
C PHE A 92 -1.88 14.81 -21.09
N SER A 93 -2.94 13.99 -21.03
CA SER A 93 -2.80 12.57 -20.73
C SER A 93 -4.02 11.75 -21.14
N ARG A 94 -3.79 10.45 -21.37
CA ARG A 94 -4.83 9.41 -21.46
C ARG A 94 -4.67 8.31 -20.40
N SER A 95 -3.75 8.50 -19.44
CA SER A 95 -3.53 7.56 -18.35
C SER A 95 -4.74 7.51 -17.40
N ARG A 96 -4.85 6.39 -16.68
CA ARG A 96 -5.88 6.18 -15.68
C ARG A 96 -5.75 7.15 -14.51
N CYS A 97 -4.52 7.36 -14.03
CA CYS A 97 -4.20 8.24 -12.91
C CYS A 97 -3.09 9.22 -13.32
N PRO A 98 -3.39 10.22 -14.17
CA PRO A 98 -2.35 11.07 -14.73
C PRO A 98 -1.73 11.96 -13.66
N THR A 99 -0.45 12.30 -13.80
CA THR A 99 0.16 13.36 -13.00
C THR A 99 -0.14 14.71 -13.63
N LEU A 100 -0.69 15.64 -12.84
CA LEU A 100 -0.92 17.01 -13.30
C LEU A 100 0.42 17.70 -13.63
N PRO A 101 0.52 18.47 -14.72
CA PRO A 101 1.71 19.28 -15.00
C PRO A 101 2.04 20.23 -13.84
N VAL A 102 3.33 20.54 -13.67
CA VAL A 102 3.80 21.38 -12.54
C VAL A 102 3.30 22.82 -12.66
N ASP A 103 3.10 23.29 -13.90
CA ASP A 103 2.62 24.62 -14.27
C ASP A 103 1.09 24.71 -14.40
N SER A 104 0.35 23.65 -14.03
CA SER A 104 -1.11 23.59 -14.19
C SER A 104 -1.89 24.30 -13.07
N ALA A 105 -1.25 25.13 -12.26
CA ALA A 105 -1.94 25.87 -11.21
C ALA A 105 -2.90 26.90 -11.82
N ASP A 106 -4.02 27.14 -11.16
CA ASP A 106 -5.07 28.04 -11.64
C ASP A 106 -5.66 27.63 -13.01
N CYS A 107 -5.60 26.33 -13.33
CA CYS A 107 -6.30 25.71 -14.46
C CYS A 107 -7.52 24.90 -13.99
N PHE A 108 -8.46 24.65 -14.90
CA PHE A 108 -9.44 23.57 -14.76
C PHE A 108 -8.92 22.30 -15.44
N VAL A 109 -9.31 21.15 -14.90
CA VAL A 109 -9.03 19.81 -15.44
C VAL A 109 -10.33 19.24 -15.97
N ARG A 110 -10.32 18.67 -17.17
CA ARG A 110 -11.49 18.00 -17.75
C ARG A 110 -11.17 16.55 -18.02
N LEU A 111 -12.04 15.67 -17.55
CA LEU A 111 -12.08 14.26 -17.92
C LEU A 111 -13.16 14.08 -18.98
N THR A 112 -12.78 13.49 -20.11
CA THR A 112 -13.72 12.87 -21.04
C THR A 112 -13.54 11.36 -20.96
N ALA A 113 -14.58 10.64 -20.57
CA ALA A 113 -14.61 9.18 -20.53
C ALA A 113 -15.40 8.66 -21.75
N VAL A 114 -14.75 7.81 -22.54
CA VAL A 114 -15.25 7.28 -23.81
C VAL A 114 -15.51 5.78 -23.66
N PRO A 115 -16.79 5.34 -23.68
CA PRO A 115 -17.14 3.93 -23.62
C PRO A 115 -16.58 3.12 -24.81
N PRO A 116 -16.14 1.87 -24.59
CA PRO A 116 -15.53 1.04 -25.65
C PRO A 116 -16.53 0.57 -26.72
N ASP A 117 -17.82 0.57 -26.39
CA ASP A 117 -18.93 0.15 -27.25
C ASP A 117 -19.51 1.29 -28.10
N GLY A 118 -18.91 2.48 -28.04
CA GLY A 118 -19.45 3.67 -28.71
C GLY A 118 -20.67 4.26 -28.01
N GLY A 119 -20.92 3.88 -26.75
CA GLY A 119 -21.94 4.46 -25.89
C GLY A 119 -21.77 5.96 -25.64
N LEU A 120 -22.64 6.52 -24.80
CA LEU A 120 -22.66 7.94 -24.49
C LEU A 120 -21.37 8.37 -23.76
N GLN A 121 -20.62 9.28 -24.38
CA GLN A 121 -19.45 9.89 -23.75
C GLN A 121 -19.87 10.72 -22.54
N PHE A 122 -19.07 10.64 -21.48
CA PHE A 122 -19.24 11.43 -20.27
C PHE A 122 -18.12 12.45 -20.17
N GLN A 123 -18.45 13.69 -19.79
CA GLN A 123 -17.47 14.73 -19.59
C GLN A 123 -17.71 15.45 -18.26
N GLN A 124 -16.65 15.63 -17.48
CA GLN A 124 -16.68 16.37 -16.22
C GLN A 124 -15.48 17.27 -16.08
N THR A 125 -15.73 18.49 -15.58
CA THR A 125 -14.69 19.48 -15.30
C THR A 125 -14.52 19.63 -13.80
N PHE A 126 -13.27 19.70 -13.35
CA PHE A 126 -12.83 19.88 -11.98
C PHE A 126 -11.91 21.11 -11.89
N GLY A 127 -11.83 21.75 -10.73
CA GLY A 127 -10.88 22.84 -10.49
C GLY A 127 -11.45 23.98 -9.64
N PRO A 128 -10.64 25.03 -9.42
CA PRO A 128 -9.28 25.20 -9.97
C PRO A 128 -8.23 24.26 -9.33
N VAL A 129 -7.16 23.96 -10.07
CA VAL A 129 -5.97 23.26 -9.54
C VAL A 129 -5.21 24.18 -8.61
N ALA A 130 -4.92 23.71 -7.40
CA ALA A 130 -4.12 24.45 -6.44
C ALA A 130 -2.62 24.29 -6.70
N ASN A 131 -1.86 25.36 -6.41
CA ASN A 131 -0.41 25.32 -6.38
C ASN A 131 0.06 24.33 -5.32
N ALA A 132 0.87 23.36 -5.73
CA ALA A 132 1.50 22.48 -4.77
C ALA A 132 2.75 23.13 -4.14
N LEU A 133 3.00 22.79 -2.88
CA LEU A 133 4.21 23.22 -2.19
C LEU A 133 5.43 22.44 -2.71
N ASN A 134 6.62 23.06 -2.63
CA ASN A 134 7.88 22.38 -2.92
C ASN A 134 7.98 21.09 -2.09
N SER A 135 7.97 19.96 -2.78
CA SER A 135 7.87 18.64 -2.15
C SER A 135 9.25 18.07 -1.85
N TYR A 136 9.49 17.71 -0.59
CA TYR A 136 10.72 17.01 -0.13
C TYR A 136 10.99 15.72 -0.92
N VAL A 137 9.92 15.13 -1.45
CA VAL A 137 9.91 13.90 -2.23
C VAL A 137 10.87 13.98 -3.42
N SER A 138 10.96 15.14 -4.08
CA SER A 138 11.83 15.33 -5.27
C SER A 138 13.31 15.08 -4.95
N THR A 139 13.76 15.47 -3.75
CA THR A 139 15.15 15.25 -3.30
C THR A 139 15.42 13.76 -3.11
N ARG A 140 14.45 13.00 -2.59
CA ARG A 140 14.59 11.56 -2.39
C ARG A 140 14.48 10.78 -3.70
N HIS A 141 13.59 11.22 -4.60
CA HIS A 141 13.45 10.64 -5.95
C HIS A 141 14.72 10.77 -6.80
N ALA A 142 15.58 11.75 -6.53
CA ALA A 142 16.87 11.87 -7.19
C ALA A 142 17.79 10.64 -6.95
N PHE A 143 17.59 9.91 -5.85
CA PHE A 143 18.30 8.66 -5.56
C PHE A 143 17.65 7.44 -6.22
N THR A 144 16.41 7.57 -6.70
CA THR A 144 15.62 6.50 -7.30
C THR A 144 15.14 6.87 -8.71
N PRO A 145 16.01 7.34 -9.62
CA PRO A 145 15.60 7.92 -10.90
C PRO A 145 14.97 6.91 -11.85
N ALA A 146 15.23 5.62 -11.64
CA ALA A 146 14.73 4.52 -12.46
C ALA A 146 14.60 3.24 -11.63
N VAL A 147 13.93 2.26 -12.22
CA VAL A 147 13.92 0.87 -11.76
C VAL A 147 15.35 0.33 -11.77
N THR A 148 15.69 -0.46 -10.76
CA THR A 148 17.01 -1.08 -10.57
C THR A 148 17.33 -2.14 -11.63
N ALA A 149 18.61 -2.52 -11.73
CA ALA A 149 19.08 -3.66 -12.53
C ALA A 149 18.62 -5.00 -11.93
N SER A 150 18.39 -6.03 -12.77
CA SER A 150 17.70 -7.30 -12.40
C SER A 150 18.28 -8.05 -11.20
N ASP A 151 19.56 -7.83 -10.89
CA ASP A 151 20.27 -8.38 -9.75
C ASP A 151 20.07 -7.61 -8.43
N THR A 152 19.34 -6.50 -8.45
CA THR A 152 19.18 -5.58 -7.30
C THR A 152 17.71 -5.34 -7.01
N VAL A 153 17.24 -5.62 -5.81
CA VAL A 153 15.87 -5.40 -5.34
C VAL A 153 15.80 -4.12 -4.52
N ARG A 154 15.06 -3.12 -4.99
CA ARG A 154 14.75 -1.93 -4.20
C ARG A 154 13.55 -2.18 -3.30
N VAL A 155 13.77 -2.09 -2.00
CA VAL A 155 12.76 -2.33 -0.96
C VAL A 155 12.34 -1.00 -0.34
N VAL A 156 11.04 -0.76 -0.22
CA VAL A 156 10.45 0.36 0.52
C VAL A 156 9.70 -0.18 1.74
N SER A 157 9.88 0.43 2.91
CA SER A 157 9.04 0.21 4.10
C SER A 157 8.42 1.52 4.55
N TYR A 158 7.09 1.57 4.74
CA TYR A 158 6.42 2.81 5.11
C TYR A 158 5.09 2.61 5.85
N ASN A 159 5.02 3.10 7.08
CA ASN A 159 3.75 3.29 7.80
C ASN A 159 3.04 4.54 7.25
N LEU A 160 1.82 4.37 6.74
CA LEU A 160 1.07 5.42 6.02
C LEU A 160 0.20 6.32 6.90
N LEU A 161 0.13 6.06 8.21
CA LEU A 161 -0.82 6.69 9.14
C LEU A 161 -2.28 6.47 8.68
N ALA A 162 -2.94 5.46 9.25
CA ALA A 162 -4.31 5.12 8.84
C ALA A 162 -5.28 6.29 9.09
N ASN A 163 -6.27 6.46 8.23
CA ASN A 163 -7.25 7.54 8.37
C ASN A 163 -7.96 7.48 9.72
N LEU A 164 -8.22 6.29 10.24
CA LEU A 164 -8.88 6.11 11.53
C LEU A 164 -8.10 6.73 12.71
N TYR A 165 -6.77 6.85 12.60
CA TYR A 165 -5.91 7.48 13.60
C TYR A 165 -5.66 8.96 13.33
N ALA A 166 -6.01 9.46 12.15
CA ALA A 166 -5.84 10.86 11.75
C ALA A 166 -7.14 11.67 11.85
N ASP A 167 -8.30 11.03 11.60
CA ASP A 167 -9.57 11.68 11.30
C ASP A 167 -10.53 11.75 12.50
N SER A 168 -9.98 11.87 13.71
CA SER A 168 -10.75 12.02 14.96
C SER A 168 -10.49 13.37 15.63
N ASP A 169 -11.45 13.87 16.41
CA ASP A 169 -11.26 15.10 17.20
C ASP A 169 -10.11 14.97 18.19
N TYR A 170 -9.90 13.78 18.75
CA TYR A 170 -8.74 13.53 19.61
C TYR A 170 -7.44 13.64 18.81
N SER A 171 -7.37 13.03 17.63
CA SER A 171 -6.19 13.09 16.77
C SER A 171 -5.84 14.52 16.38
N ARG A 172 -6.82 15.28 15.87
CA ARG A 172 -6.63 16.67 15.43
C ARG A 172 -6.23 17.62 16.55
N ASN A 173 -6.72 17.40 17.77
CA ASN A 173 -6.50 18.33 18.88
C ASN A 173 -5.42 17.88 19.88
N GLN A 174 -5.05 16.61 19.90
CA GLN A 174 -4.12 16.03 20.89
C GLN A 174 -2.92 15.34 20.26
N LEU A 175 -3.12 14.51 19.23
CA LEU A 175 -2.02 13.79 18.59
C LEU A 175 -1.27 14.65 17.58
N PHE A 176 -1.99 15.46 16.80
CA PHE A 176 -1.45 16.28 15.71
C PHE A 176 -1.92 17.76 15.76
N PRO A 177 -1.91 18.44 16.93
CA PRO A 177 -2.43 19.81 17.05
C PRO A 177 -1.68 20.86 16.22
N TRP A 178 -0.48 20.52 15.72
CA TRP A 178 0.30 21.39 14.82
C TRP A 178 -0.10 21.27 13.34
N CYS A 179 -0.78 20.19 12.95
CA CYS A 179 -1.10 19.92 11.56
C CYS A 179 -2.48 20.49 11.20
N ASP A 180 -2.54 21.34 10.17
CA ASP A 180 -3.82 21.84 9.66
C ASP A 180 -4.70 20.64 9.23
N PRO A 181 -5.97 20.58 9.66
CA PRO A 181 -6.88 19.49 9.31
C PRO A 181 -7.00 19.21 7.81
N ASN A 182 -6.81 20.23 6.96
CA ASN A 182 -6.81 20.06 5.50
C ASN A 182 -5.65 19.17 5.03
N TYR A 183 -4.47 19.30 5.65
CA TYR A 183 -3.30 18.48 5.34
C TYR A 183 -3.34 17.11 6.01
N LEU A 184 -4.07 16.98 7.13
CA LEU A 184 -4.29 15.70 7.80
C LEU A 184 -5.32 14.82 7.06
N SER A 185 -6.21 15.43 6.27
CA SER A 185 -7.23 14.72 5.51
C SER A 185 -6.65 13.66 4.57
N MET A 186 -7.26 12.48 4.49
CA MET A 186 -6.82 11.41 3.59
C MET A 186 -6.79 11.86 2.12
N SER A 187 -7.72 12.71 1.68
CA SER A 187 -7.74 13.23 0.31
C SER A 187 -6.49 14.05 -0.06
N TYR A 188 -5.87 14.72 0.92
CA TYR A 188 -4.59 15.42 0.73
C TYR A 188 -3.41 14.47 0.85
N ARG A 189 -3.36 13.66 1.92
CA ARG A 189 -2.27 12.72 2.18
C ARG A 189 -2.13 11.71 1.04
N LYS A 190 -3.23 11.23 0.47
CA LYS A 190 -3.25 10.33 -0.70
C LYS A 190 -2.45 10.88 -1.88
N CYS A 191 -2.55 12.19 -2.18
CA CYS A 191 -1.78 12.80 -3.27
C CYS A 191 -0.27 12.65 -3.03
N LEU A 192 0.17 12.97 -1.82
CA LEU A 192 1.57 12.90 -1.40
C LEU A 192 2.07 11.46 -1.36
N ILE A 193 1.30 10.53 -0.79
CA ILE A 193 1.64 9.09 -0.73
C ILE A 193 1.82 8.53 -2.13
N PHE A 194 0.91 8.83 -3.06
CA PHE A 194 0.95 8.32 -4.42
C PHE A 194 2.17 8.85 -5.18
N ARG A 195 2.42 10.16 -5.07
CA ARG A 195 3.62 10.77 -5.65
C ARG A 195 4.89 10.19 -5.05
N GLU A 196 4.95 10.04 -3.74
CA GLU A 196 6.11 9.53 -3.03
C GLU A 196 6.45 8.11 -3.46
N LEU A 197 5.48 7.19 -3.40
CA LEU A 197 5.69 5.79 -3.74
C LEU A 197 6.00 5.56 -5.23
N SER A 198 5.35 6.29 -6.14
CA SER A 198 5.56 6.07 -7.59
C SER A 198 6.96 6.45 -8.05
N GLY A 199 7.54 7.53 -7.52
CA GLY A 199 8.89 7.94 -7.91
C GLY A 199 10.01 7.19 -7.21
N TYR A 200 9.72 6.31 -6.24
CA TYR A 200 10.75 5.44 -5.66
C TYR A 200 11.17 4.31 -6.60
N ASN A 201 10.40 4.01 -7.65
CA ASN A 201 10.73 2.96 -8.61
C ASN A 201 11.10 1.63 -7.92
N ALA A 202 10.38 1.29 -6.85
CA ALA A 202 10.68 0.16 -5.97
C ALA A 202 10.34 -1.19 -6.63
N ASP A 203 10.98 -2.26 -6.19
CA ASP A 203 10.64 -3.64 -6.60
C ASP A 203 9.78 -4.35 -5.57
N LEU A 204 9.90 -3.95 -4.30
CA LEU A 204 9.13 -4.44 -3.18
C LEU A 204 8.69 -3.24 -2.31
N VAL A 205 7.40 -3.14 -1.99
CA VAL A 205 6.87 -2.08 -1.10
C VAL A 205 6.09 -2.74 0.03
N ALA A 206 6.57 -2.54 1.25
CA ALA A 206 5.98 -3.02 2.50
C ALA A 206 5.32 -1.86 3.25
N LEU A 207 4.00 -1.90 3.37
CA LEU A 207 3.21 -0.82 3.95
C LEU A 207 2.49 -1.27 5.21
N GLN A 208 2.39 -0.36 6.17
CA GLN A 208 1.66 -0.51 7.42
C GLN A 208 0.61 0.59 7.54
N GLU A 209 -0.42 0.34 8.35
CA GLU A 209 -1.54 1.26 8.53
C GLU A 209 -2.27 1.62 7.23
N VAL A 210 -2.46 0.61 6.38
CA VAL A 210 -3.19 0.77 5.13
C VAL A 210 -4.67 0.54 5.38
N ASP A 211 -5.48 1.60 5.30
CA ASP A 211 -6.94 1.48 5.34
C ASP A 211 -7.47 0.65 4.15
N GLU A 212 -8.48 -0.19 4.38
CA GLU A 212 -9.08 -1.01 3.30
C GLU A 212 -9.59 -0.16 2.11
N PRO A 213 -10.29 0.98 2.32
CA PRO A 213 -10.73 1.83 1.22
C PRO A 213 -9.56 2.50 0.48
N LEU A 214 -8.46 2.81 1.17
CA LEU A 214 -7.25 3.34 0.53
C LEU A 214 -6.63 2.28 -0.39
N PHE A 215 -6.65 1.00 0.00
CA PHE A 215 -6.12 -0.08 -0.81
C PHE A 215 -7.00 -0.39 -2.04
N ARG A 216 -8.33 -0.56 -1.88
CA ARG A 216 -9.23 -1.08 -2.93
C ARG A 216 -9.97 -0.04 -3.79
N SER A 217 -10.57 0.99 -3.21
CA SER A 217 -11.58 1.82 -3.91
C SER A 217 -10.95 2.87 -4.82
N GLY A 218 -10.59 2.50 -6.06
CA GLY A 218 -9.78 3.40 -6.88
C GLY A 218 -8.48 3.73 -6.14
N GLY A 219 -7.88 2.67 -5.61
CA GLY A 219 -6.99 2.75 -4.48
C GLY A 219 -5.53 2.80 -4.85
N LEU A 220 -4.70 2.65 -3.83
CA LEU A 220 -3.26 2.50 -3.96
C LEU A 220 -2.90 1.29 -4.81
N ALA A 221 -3.64 0.19 -4.70
CA ALA A 221 -3.29 -1.04 -5.41
C ALA A 221 -3.38 -0.88 -6.93
N GLU A 222 -4.49 -0.33 -7.37
CA GLU A 222 -4.75 -0.04 -8.78
C GLU A 222 -3.79 1.00 -9.35
N PHE A 223 -3.51 2.06 -8.58
CA PHE A 223 -2.52 3.08 -8.99
C PHE A 223 -1.12 2.48 -9.18
N LEU A 224 -0.64 1.70 -8.21
CA LEU A 224 0.69 1.10 -8.28
C LEU A 224 0.78 0.01 -9.36
N GLU A 225 -0.30 -0.73 -9.62
CA GLU A 225 -0.34 -1.71 -10.71
C GLU A 225 -0.19 -1.04 -12.07
N HIS A 226 -1.04 -0.05 -12.36
CA HIS A 226 -1.10 0.57 -13.68
C HIS A 226 0.06 1.55 -13.95
N GLU A 227 0.43 2.36 -12.97
CA GLU A 227 1.43 3.42 -13.17
C GLU A 227 2.85 2.96 -12.82
N CYS A 228 3.00 1.92 -11.98
CA CYS A 228 4.31 1.48 -11.50
C CYS A 228 4.65 0.01 -11.82
N GLY A 229 3.71 -0.79 -12.34
CA GLY A 229 3.91 -2.21 -12.62
C GLY A 229 4.07 -3.07 -11.36
N LEU A 230 3.41 -2.67 -10.27
CA LEU A 230 3.47 -3.30 -8.96
C LEU A 230 2.14 -3.96 -8.62
N SER A 231 2.10 -5.29 -8.51
CA SER A 231 0.92 -6.01 -8.00
C SER A 231 1.01 -6.09 -6.48
N GLY A 232 -0.11 -6.01 -5.76
CA GLY A 232 -0.08 -6.13 -4.31
C GLY A 232 -1.28 -6.82 -3.68
N LEU A 233 -1.05 -7.28 -2.45
CA LEU A 233 -2.04 -7.92 -1.61
C LEU A 233 -2.11 -7.17 -0.28
N SER A 234 -3.26 -7.18 0.38
CA SER A 234 -3.42 -6.62 1.72
C SER A 234 -3.82 -7.68 2.75
N GLN A 235 -3.36 -7.48 3.98
CA GLN A 235 -3.70 -8.30 5.14
C GLN A 235 -4.18 -7.38 6.27
N MET A 236 -5.49 -7.31 6.48
CA MET A 236 -6.06 -6.54 7.58
C MET A 236 -5.66 -7.15 8.92
N LYS A 237 -5.46 -6.31 9.95
CA LYS A 237 -5.33 -6.79 11.32
C LYS A 237 -6.66 -7.38 11.79
N LEU A 238 -6.66 -8.10 12.91
CA LEU A 238 -7.90 -8.51 13.57
C LEU A 238 -8.34 -7.47 14.60
N GLY A 239 -9.63 -7.18 14.62
CA GLY A 239 -10.30 -6.49 15.71
C GLY A 239 -10.44 -7.39 16.94
N GLN A 240 -10.81 -6.80 18.08
CA GLN A 240 -11.03 -7.55 19.33
C GLN A 240 -12.21 -8.54 19.23
N ASP A 241 -13.12 -8.31 18.29
CA ASP A 241 -14.25 -9.20 17.99
C ASP A 241 -13.88 -10.34 17.02
N GLY A 242 -12.60 -10.46 16.65
CA GLY A 242 -12.08 -11.45 15.72
C GLY A 242 -12.39 -11.17 14.25
N LYS A 243 -13.00 -10.03 13.92
CA LYS A 243 -13.27 -9.62 12.54
C LYS A 243 -12.11 -8.79 11.97
N PRO A 244 -12.00 -8.64 10.64
CA PRO A 244 -11.04 -7.70 10.06
C PRO A 244 -11.17 -6.29 10.65
N ALA A 245 -10.05 -5.70 11.06
CA ALA A 245 -9.94 -4.31 11.44
C ALA A 245 -10.05 -3.39 10.21
N GLN A 246 -10.11 -2.08 10.44
CA GLN A 246 -10.24 -1.09 9.37
C GLN A 246 -8.92 -0.83 8.61
N GLU A 247 -7.79 -1.21 9.19
CA GLU A 247 -6.46 -1.10 8.60
C GLU A 247 -5.64 -2.39 8.75
N GLY A 248 -4.56 -2.46 7.97
CA GLY A 248 -3.53 -3.45 8.20
C GLY A 248 -2.31 -3.23 7.33
N LEU A 249 -1.86 -4.32 6.73
CA LEU A 249 -0.61 -4.40 6.00
C LEU A 249 -0.88 -4.50 4.50
N ALA A 250 0.06 -4.02 3.69
CA ALA A 250 0.08 -4.31 2.26
C ALA A 250 1.50 -4.60 1.78
N LEU A 251 1.63 -5.59 0.89
CA LEU A 251 2.86 -5.90 0.17
C LEU A 251 2.62 -5.79 -1.32
N PHE A 252 3.46 -5.00 -1.97
CA PHE A 252 3.51 -4.86 -3.42
C PHE A 252 4.83 -5.40 -3.96
N TYR A 253 4.79 -6.05 -5.12
CA TYR A 253 5.97 -6.58 -5.81
C TYR A 253 5.91 -6.27 -7.30
N ARG A 254 7.08 -6.06 -7.91
CA ARG A 254 7.20 -5.73 -9.33
C ARG A 254 6.97 -6.94 -10.21
N THR A 255 5.91 -6.91 -11.01
CA THR A 255 5.45 -8.05 -11.81
C THR A 255 6.38 -8.39 -12.97
N SER A 256 7.19 -7.44 -13.43
CA SER A 256 8.24 -7.71 -14.42
C SER A 256 9.41 -8.53 -13.86
N ARG A 257 9.51 -8.69 -12.54
CA ARG A 257 10.62 -9.39 -11.87
C ARG A 257 10.20 -10.62 -11.10
N PHE A 258 9.00 -10.58 -10.55
CA PHE A 258 8.53 -11.58 -9.62
C PHE A 258 7.17 -12.12 -10.03
N ASP A 259 6.99 -13.43 -9.86
CA ASP A 259 5.69 -14.07 -9.83
C ASP A 259 5.37 -14.44 -8.37
N LEU A 260 4.13 -14.19 -7.92
CA LEU A 260 3.69 -14.69 -6.62
C LEU A 260 3.57 -16.22 -6.67
N ALA A 261 4.37 -16.91 -5.84
CA ALA A 261 4.36 -18.36 -5.74
C ALA A 261 3.42 -18.84 -4.61
N GLU A 262 3.54 -18.26 -3.41
CA GLU A 262 2.73 -18.63 -2.24
C GLU A 262 2.41 -17.37 -1.41
N ASP A 263 1.20 -17.33 -0.84
CA ASP A 263 0.87 -16.44 0.29
C ASP A 263 0.96 -17.26 1.58
N ARG A 264 1.91 -16.90 2.44
CA ARG A 264 2.19 -17.56 3.72
C ARG A 264 1.90 -16.62 4.89
N SER A 265 1.03 -15.63 4.70
CA SER A 265 0.70 -14.64 5.72
C SER A 265 0.13 -15.28 6.99
N LEU A 266 0.37 -14.64 8.13
CA LEU A 266 -0.19 -14.96 9.43
C LEU A 266 -1.29 -13.95 9.77
N PRO A 267 -2.58 -14.29 9.61
CA PRO A 267 -3.69 -13.38 9.91
C PRO A 267 -3.75 -12.99 11.39
N SER A 268 -3.18 -13.80 12.27
CA SER A 268 -3.08 -13.55 13.71
C SER A 268 -1.85 -14.21 14.31
N LEU A 269 -0.99 -13.42 14.93
CA LEU A 269 0.16 -13.93 15.69
C LEU A 269 -0.30 -14.74 16.92
N ASN A 270 -1.44 -14.39 17.50
CA ASN A 270 -2.01 -15.13 18.65
C ASN A 270 -2.42 -16.55 18.23
N GLN A 271 -3.17 -16.66 17.12
CA GLN A 271 -3.58 -17.96 16.61
C GLN A 271 -2.36 -18.79 16.19
N TYR A 272 -1.34 -18.16 15.58
CA TYR A 272 -0.09 -18.84 15.23
C TYR A 272 0.63 -19.42 16.46
N LEU A 273 0.76 -18.65 17.54
CA LEU A 273 1.32 -19.13 18.80
C LEU A 273 0.56 -20.36 19.35
N ASP A 274 -0.78 -20.33 19.30
CA ASP A 274 -1.62 -21.38 19.88
C ASP A 274 -1.72 -22.65 19.02
N SER A 275 -1.52 -22.54 17.70
CA SER A 275 -1.66 -23.64 16.74
C SER A 275 -0.34 -24.33 16.38
N THR A 276 0.80 -23.78 16.78
CA THR A 276 2.13 -24.29 16.39
C THR A 276 2.74 -25.15 17.49
N GLU A 277 2.91 -26.44 17.23
CA GLU A 277 3.41 -27.41 18.21
C GLU A 277 4.80 -27.05 18.77
N SER A 278 5.73 -26.61 17.92
CA SER A 278 7.08 -26.19 18.35
C SER A 278 7.09 -24.98 19.28
N LEU A 279 5.99 -24.21 19.33
CA LEU A 279 5.79 -23.06 20.20
C LEU A 279 4.94 -23.39 21.43
N ALA A 280 4.55 -24.65 21.64
CA ALA A 280 3.75 -25.06 22.79
C ALA A 280 4.33 -24.63 24.15
N PRO A 281 5.66 -24.74 24.41
CA PRO A 281 6.24 -24.23 25.66
C PRO A 281 6.01 -22.72 25.85
N LEU A 282 6.12 -21.93 24.79
CA LEU A 282 5.88 -20.49 24.84
C LEU A 282 4.40 -20.19 25.06
N SER A 283 3.51 -20.90 24.36
CA SER A 283 2.06 -20.77 24.54
C SER A 283 1.64 -21.08 25.98
N SER A 284 2.20 -22.14 26.58
CA SER A 284 1.98 -22.46 27.99
C SER A 284 2.49 -21.37 28.94
N ALA A 285 3.67 -20.79 28.67
CA ALA A 285 4.21 -19.71 29.49
C ALA A 285 3.37 -18.42 29.43
N VAL A 286 2.83 -18.07 28.24
CA VAL A 286 1.88 -16.97 28.09
C VAL A 286 0.59 -17.24 28.86
N LYS A 287 0.04 -18.45 28.74
CA LYS A 287 -1.21 -18.86 29.41
C LYS A 287 -1.09 -18.96 30.94
N ALA A 288 0.11 -19.19 31.45
CA ALA A 288 0.36 -19.27 32.89
C ALA A 288 0.27 -17.91 33.61
N ASN A 289 0.36 -16.78 32.89
CA ASN A 289 0.19 -15.44 33.45
C ASN A 289 -1.11 -14.82 32.94
N GLU A 290 -2.19 -14.91 33.72
CA GLU A 290 -3.54 -14.44 33.34
C GLU A 290 -3.55 -12.96 32.91
N LYS A 291 -2.86 -12.08 33.65
CA LYS A 291 -2.79 -10.64 33.33
C LYS A 291 -2.09 -10.38 31.99
N PHE A 292 -1.04 -11.16 31.70
CA PHE A 292 -0.37 -11.08 30.41
C PHE A 292 -1.21 -11.70 29.29
N LEU A 293 -1.88 -12.82 29.56
CA LEU A 293 -2.78 -13.47 28.61
C LEU A 293 -3.90 -12.54 28.15
N GLU A 294 -4.55 -11.80 29.06
CA GLU A 294 -5.54 -10.79 28.70
C GLU A 294 -4.94 -9.69 27.80
N THR A 295 -3.74 -9.23 28.13
CA THR A 295 -3.03 -8.23 27.33
C THR A 295 -2.73 -8.78 25.93
N TRP A 296 -2.28 -10.04 25.84
CA TRP A 296 -1.91 -10.75 24.62
C TRP A 296 -3.12 -11.05 23.73
N GLN A 297 -4.16 -11.66 24.26
CA GLN A 297 -5.36 -12.06 23.51
C GLN A 297 -6.11 -10.88 22.90
N ALA A 298 -6.06 -9.71 23.54
CA ALA A 298 -6.64 -8.48 23.01
C ALA A 298 -5.84 -7.84 21.85
N ARG A 299 -4.75 -8.48 21.40
CA ARG A 299 -3.93 -8.05 20.26
C ARG A 299 -4.36 -8.77 18.98
N GLY A 300 -4.49 -8.02 17.89
CA GLY A 300 -4.88 -8.54 16.57
C GLY A 300 -3.78 -8.42 15.52
N GLN A 301 -2.53 -8.30 15.96
CA GLN A 301 -1.36 -8.13 15.12
C GLN A 301 -1.18 -9.34 14.20
N CYS A 302 -0.81 -9.04 12.96
CA CYS A 302 -0.59 -9.99 11.89
C CYS A 302 0.79 -9.80 11.27
N ALA A 303 1.20 -10.74 10.43
CA ALA A 303 2.37 -10.59 9.56
C ALA A 303 1.99 -11.02 8.16
N GLN A 304 2.27 -10.18 7.17
CA GLN A 304 2.03 -10.52 5.78
C GLN A 304 3.30 -11.10 5.20
N VAL A 305 3.21 -12.25 4.53
CA VAL A 305 4.37 -12.98 4.00
C VAL A 305 4.05 -13.49 2.61
N LEU A 306 4.73 -12.96 1.60
CA LEU A 306 4.60 -13.38 0.21
C LEU A 306 5.90 -14.06 -0.24
N ILE A 307 5.76 -15.24 -0.84
CA ILE A 307 6.87 -15.92 -1.49
C ILE A 307 6.86 -15.60 -2.97
N LEU A 308 7.92 -14.95 -3.42
CA LEU A 308 8.03 -14.38 -4.76
C LEU A 308 9.10 -15.15 -5.54
N ARG A 309 8.71 -15.79 -6.64
CA ARG A 309 9.64 -16.46 -7.53
C ARG A 309 10.30 -15.44 -8.46
N CYS A 310 11.63 -15.44 -8.54
CA CYS A 310 12.37 -14.59 -9.47
C CYS A 310 12.17 -15.08 -10.90
N ARG A 311 11.74 -14.21 -11.81
CA ARG A 311 11.49 -14.58 -13.22
C ARG A 311 12.78 -14.90 -13.99
N ASP A 312 13.87 -14.20 -13.67
CA ASP A 312 15.16 -14.32 -14.36
C ASP A 312 16.04 -15.46 -13.81
N SER A 313 15.62 -16.17 -12.76
CA SER A 313 16.44 -17.18 -12.09
C SER A 313 15.57 -18.30 -11.49
N PRO A 314 15.36 -19.41 -12.23
CA PRO A 314 14.65 -20.58 -11.73
C PRO A 314 15.29 -21.11 -10.43
N GLY A 315 14.46 -21.46 -9.44
CA GLY A 315 14.93 -21.92 -8.12
C GLY A 315 15.34 -20.81 -7.15
N ARG A 316 15.28 -19.53 -7.56
CA ARG A 316 15.51 -18.38 -6.69
C ARG A 316 14.19 -17.71 -6.30
N TYR A 317 14.05 -17.48 -5.00
CA TYR A 317 12.86 -16.92 -4.39
C TYR A 317 13.22 -15.81 -3.40
N LEU A 318 12.31 -14.85 -3.27
CA LEU A 318 12.34 -13.81 -2.26
C LEU A 318 11.12 -13.98 -1.34
N CYS A 319 11.36 -14.19 -0.06
CA CYS A 319 10.36 -14.14 1.00
C CYS A 319 10.24 -12.69 1.47
N ALA A 320 9.19 -12.01 1.02
CA ALA A 320 8.87 -10.65 1.42
C ALA A 320 7.93 -10.68 2.63
N CYS A 321 8.35 -10.08 3.75
CA CYS A 321 7.57 -10.01 4.97
C CYS A 321 7.39 -8.57 5.43
N THR A 322 6.17 -8.23 5.86
CA THR A 322 5.88 -7.02 6.61
C THR A 322 5.08 -7.30 7.88
N THR A 323 5.30 -6.51 8.92
CA THR A 323 4.48 -6.53 10.13
C THR A 323 4.34 -5.13 10.73
N HIS A 324 3.37 -4.98 11.63
CA HIS A 324 3.20 -3.79 12.46
C HIS A 324 2.94 -4.25 13.89
N LEU A 325 3.97 -4.14 14.74
CA LEU A 325 3.94 -4.64 16.12
C LEU A 325 3.16 -3.73 17.06
N PHE A 326 2.87 -4.21 18.27
CA PHE A 326 2.04 -3.47 19.22
C PHE A 326 2.67 -2.15 19.72
N TRP A 327 1.96 -1.05 19.50
CA TRP A 327 2.43 0.34 19.69
C TRP A 327 2.72 0.76 21.14
N TYR A 328 2.07 0.15 22.13
CA TYR A 328 2.05 0.72 23.49
C TYR A 328 3.46 0.82 24.09
N PRO A 329 3.94 2.00 24.54
CA PRO A 329 5.36 2.21 24.86
C PRO A 329 5.96 1.18 25.82
N SER A 330 5.24 0.84 26.90
CA SER A 330 5.72 -0.10 27.93
C SER A 330 5.53 -1.58 27.58
N ALA A 331 4.98 -1.93 26.41
CA ALA A 331 4.65 -3.31 26.03
C ALA A 331 5.84 -4.06 25.39
N ASN A 332 7.02 -3.96 25.99
CA ASN A 332 8.26 -4.55 25.48
C ASN A 332 8.15 -6.06 25.26
N LEU A 333 7.61 -6.79 26.24
CA LEU A 333 7.47 -8.24 26.16
C LEU A 333 6.52 -8.66 25.03
N VAL A 334 5.44 -7.92 24.81
CA VAL A 334 4.49 -8.20 23.72
C VAL A 334 5.20 -8.11 22.37
N ARG A 335 5.93 -7.01 22.12
CA ARG A 335 6.66 -6.82 20.86
C ARG A 335 7.77 -7.85 20.67
N LEU A 336 8.46 -8.21 21.75
CA LEU A 336 9.48 -9.25 21.72
C LEU A 336 8.91 -10.61 21.28
N LEU A 337 7.80 -11.04 21.90
CA LEU A 337 7.15 -12.30 21.52
C LEU A 337 6.59 -12.24 20.10
N GLN A 338 5.93 -11.14 19.71
CA GLN A 338 5.45 -10.97 18.34
C GLN A 338 6.59 -11.06 17.32
N THR A 339 7.72 -10.42 17.59
CA THR A 339 8.93 -10.50 16.75
C THR A 339 9.42 -11.94 16.63
N HIS A 340 9.51 -12.66 17.75
CA HIS A 340 9.90 -14.06 17.76
C HIS A 340 8.98 -14.93 16.91
N LEU A 341 7.66 -14.73 16.97
CA LEU A 341 6.69 -15.49 16.18
C LEU A 341 6.86 -15.27 14.67
N VAL A 342 7.10 -14.02 14.26
CA VAL A 342 7.39 -13.69 12.86
C VAL A 342 8.68 -14.37 12.41
N LEU A 343 9.76 -14.26 13.19
CA LEU A 343 11.06 -14.86 12.87
C LEU A 343 11.00 -16.39 12.83
N HIS A 344 10.28 -17.01 13.77
CA HIS A 344 10.06 -18.47 13.80
C HIS A 344 9.38 -18.95 12.52
N HIS A 345 8.33 -18.24 12.07
CA HIS A 345 7.63 -18.56 10.83
C HIS A 345 8.53 -18.43 9.59
N LEU A 346 9.28 -17.33 9.49
CA LEU A 346 10.22 -17.11 8.39
C LEU A 346 11.35 -18.15 8.36
N ASP A 347 11.84 -18.57 9.53
CA ASP A 347 12.84 -19.63 9.68
C ASP A 347 12.31 -21.00 9.21
N GLN A 348 11.05 -21.33 9.54
CA GLN A 348 10.39 -22.53 9.03
C GLN A 348 10.29 -22.51 7.50
N ILE A 349 9.83 -21.41 6.92
CA ILE A 349 9.72 -21.26 5.46
C ILE A 349 11.10 -21.40 4.79
N LYS A 350 12.13 -20.74 5.32
CA LYS A 350 13.49 -20.84 4.75
C LYS A 350 14.03 -22.28 4.79
N ARG A 351 13.79 -23.02 5.87
CA ARG A 351 14.15 -24.44 5.96
C ARG A 351 13.38 -25.30 4.97
N GLU A 352 12.07 -25.07 4.81
CA GLU A 352 11.24 -25.79 3.84
C GLU A 352 11.76 -25.63 2.40
N TYR A 353 12.10 -24.41 1.99
CA TYR A 353 12.64 -24.12 0.66
C TYR A 353 14.06 -24.66 0.48
N SER A 354 14.92 -24.51 1.49
CA SER A 354 16.28 -25.06 1.46
C SER A 354 16.27 -26.59 1.32
N ALA A 355 15.31 -27.27 1.97
CA ALA A 355 15.15 -28.73 1.86
C ALA A 355 14.72 -29.20 0.46
N ARG A 356 14.10 -28.31 -0.34
CA ARG A 356 13.76 -28.56 -1.76
C ARG A 356 14.95 -28.29 -2.70
N GLY A 357 16.03 -27.69 -2.19
CA GLY A 357 17.16 -27.22 -2.99
C GLY A 357 16.97 -25.81 -3.58
N ASP A 358 15.93 -25.10 -3.16
CA ASP A 358 15.65 -23.73 -3.61
C ASP A 358 16.43 -22.69 -2.78
N GLN A 359 16.78 -21.58 -3.40
CA GLN A 359 17.39 -20.42 -2.74
C GLN A 359 16.30 -19.43 -2.35
N LEU A 360 15.99 -19.32 -1.05
CA LEU A 360 15.02 -18.36 -0.53
C LEU A 360 15.73 -17.29 0.31
N ALA A 361 15.85 -16.06 -0.24
CA ALA A 361 16.29 -14.90 0.54
C ALA A 361 15.11 -14.28 1.29
N ILE A 362 15.36 -13.75 2.48
CA ILE A 362 14.35 -13.06 3.29
C ILE A 362 14.57 -11.55 3.28
N VAL A 363 13.47 -10.81 3.12
CA VAL A 363 13.37 -9.39 3.45
C VAL A 363 12.22 -9.22 4.43
N LEU A 364 12.54 -8.72 5.63
CA LEU A 364 11.57 -8.42 6.70
C LEU A 364 11.57 -6.92 6.94
N ALA A 365 10.48 -6.26 6.55
CA ALA A 365 10.30 -4.82 6.69
C ALA A 365 9.14 -4.49 7.64
N GLY A 366 9.08 -3.27 8.15
CA GLY A 366 7.86 -2.73 8.76
C GLY A 366 8.09 -1.94 10.03
N ASP A 367 6.98 -1.66 10.72
CA ASP A 367 6.95 -0.88 11.95
C ASP A 367 7.01 -1.82 13.17
N PHE A 368 8.17 -1.84 13.82
CA PHE A 368 8.39 -2.70 14.97
C PHE A 368 7.98 -2.03 16.28
N ASN A 369 7.58 -0.76 16.26
CA ASN A 369 7.33 0.05 17.46
C ASN A 369 8.44 -0.12 18.53
N SER A 370 9.67 -0.33 18.08
CA SER A 370 10.82 -0.70 18.91
C SER A 370 12.10 -0.05 18.40
N MET A 371 12.79 0.61 19.31
CA MET A 371 14.09 1.25 19.05
C MET A 371 15.20 0.21 18.81
N PRO A 372 16.30 0.58 18.12
CA PRO A 372 17.42 -0.35 17.85
C PRO A 372 18.14 -0.91 19.10
N ASP A 373 17.97 -0.27 20.26
CA ASP A 373 18.51 -0.72 21.55
C ASP A 373 17.61 -1.75 22.27
N ARG A 374 16.53 -2.20 21.62
CA ARG A 374 15.52 -3.09 22.19
C ARG A 374 15.63 -4.53 21.71
N GLY A 375 14.97 -5.41 22.45
CA GLY A 375 14.94 -6.86 22.29
C GLY A 375 14.51 -7.31 20.90
N PRO A 376 13.46 -6.75 20.29
CA PRO A 376 13.10 -7.04 18.90
C PRO A 376 14.24 -6.86 17.89
N TYR A 377 14.97 -5.75 17.95
CA TYR A 377 16.11 -5.50 17.06
C TYR A 377 17.25 -6.49 17.32
N TRP A 378 17.56 -6.73 18.59
CA TRP A 378 18.65 -7.62 19.00
C TRP A 378 18.36 -9.08 18.64
N LEU A 379 17.12 -9.54 18.85
CA LEU A 379 16.69 -10.88 18.47
C LEU A 379 16.86 -11.07 16.97
N THR A 380 16.33 -10.16 16.15
CA THR A 380 16.40 -10.23 14.68
C THR A 380 17.84 -10.25 14.16
N THR A 381 18.71 -9.37 14.69
CA THR A 381 20.08 -9.18 14.15
C THR A 381 21.14 -10.11 14.75
N ARG A 382 20.89 -10.67 15.95
CA ARG A 382 21.84 -11.55 16.65
C ARG A 382 21.40 -13.01 16.66
N GLY A 383 20.20 -13.32 16.17
CA GLY A 383 19.64 -14.66 16.15
C GLY A 383 19.18 -15.20 17.51
N HIS A 384 19.43 -14.47 18.60
CA HIS A 384 19.03 -14.87 19.94
C HIS A 384 18.90 -13.66 20.87
N LEU A 385 18.12 -13.81 21.94
CA LEU A 385 18.03 -12.83 23.01
C LEU A 385 18.42 -13.45 24.36
N ALA A 386 19.34 -12.80 25.08
CA ALA A 386 19.76 -13.22 26.41
C ALA A 386 18.60 -13.15 27.42
N ALA A 387 18.58 -14.07 28.39
CA ALA A 387 17.55 -14.14 29.42
C ALA A 387 17.55 -12.92 30.35
N GLU A 388 18.68 -12.22 30.44
CA GLU A 388 18.88 -11.03 31.28
C GLU A 388 18.42 -9.73 30.61
N HIS A 389 18.00 -9.78 29.34
CA HIS A 389 17.61 -8.59 28.60
C HIS A 389 16.39 -7.90 29.25
N ALA A 390 16.40 -6.56 29.29
CA ALA A 390 15.37 -5.78 29.99
C ALA A 390 13.96 -5.98 29.42
N ASP A 391 13.85 -6.26 28.11
CA ASP A 391 12.56 -6.41 27.42
C ASP A 391 11.80 -7.71 27.75
N TRP A 392 12.39 -8.61 28.54
CA TRP A 392 11.64 -9.67 29.22
C TRP A 392 10.62 -9.12 30.23
N PHE A 393 10.71 -7.82 30.54
CA PHE A 393 9.86 -7.12 31.48
C PHE A 393 9.18 -5.92 30.81
N SER A 394 7.91 -5.72 31.13
CA SER A 394 7.13 -4.56 30.71
C SER A 394 6.85 -3.66 31.92
N PRO A 395 7.37 -2.41 31.97
CA PRO A 395 7.17 -1.53 33.12
C PRO A 395 5.68 -1.28 33.42
N GLY A 396 5.30 -1.34 34.71
CA GLY A 396 3.93 -1.02 35.15
C GLY A 396 2.87 -2.11 34.94
N ARG A 397 3.26 -3.32 34.51
CA ARG A 397 2.42 -4.52 34.52
C ARG A 397 3.24 -5.71 35.01
N GLU A 398 2.69 -6.54 35.90
CA GLU A 398 3.28 -7.80 36.41
C GLU A 398 3.40 -8.91 35.33
N ALA A 399 3.47 -8.52 34.06
CA ALA A 399 3.57 -9.41 32.92
C ALA A 399 5.02 -9.83 32.73
N MET A 400 5.41 -10.88 33.45
CA MET A 400 6.55 -11.70 33.12
C MET A 400 6.04 -13.08 32.74
N ILE A 401 6.58 -13.63 31.67
CA ILE A 401 6.53 -15.07 31.43
C ILE A 401 7.89 -15.67 31.82
N ASP A 402 7.95 -16.98 32.00
CA ASP A 402 9.22 -17.65 32.24
C ASP A 402 10.21 -17.33 31.11
N ARG A 403 11.46 -17.05 31.47
CA ARG A 403 12.48 -16.60 30.53
C ARG A 403 12.89 -17.76 29.64
N GLN A 404 12.27 -17.85 28.47
CA GLN A 404 12.61 -18.85 27.47
C GLN A 404 13.78 -18.38 26.62
N GLN A 405 14.58 -19.30 26.11
CA GLN A 405 15.60 -18.96 25.13
C GLN A 405 14.93 -18.71 23.77
N LEU A 406 14.71 -17.44 23.42
CA LEU A 406 14.25 -17.06 22.09
C LEU A 406 15.44 -17.04 21.14
N SER A 407 15.35 -17.83 20.07
CA SER A 407 16.37 -17.89 19.02
C SER A 407 15.79 -18.28 17.67
N HIS A 408 16.54 -18.02 16.60
CA HIS A 408 16.28 -18.45 15.22
C HIS A 408 17.59 -18.68 14.46
N SER A 409 17.54 -19.42 13.35
CA SER A 409 18.72 -19.66 12.49
C SER A 409 18.93 -18.67 11.35
N LEU A 410 18.04 -17.69 11.18
CA LEU A 410 18.16 -16.70 10.10
C LEU A 410 19.37 -15.76 10.29
N SER A 411 20.11 -15.54 9.20
CA SER A 411 21.21 -14.57 9.12
C SER A 411 20.71 -13.21 8.63
N LEU A 412 20.14 -12.39 9.52
CA LEU A 412 19.54 -11.10 9.16
C LEU A 412 20.39 -9.91 9.62
N ALA A 413 20.54 -8.91 8.75
CA ALA A 413 21.12 -7.60 9.09
C ALA A 413 20.13 -6.46 8.81
N ALA A 414 20.26 -5.35 9.52
CA ALA A 414 19.49 -4.13 9.26
C ALA A 414 20.12 -3.35 8.09
N ALA A 415 19.29 -2.86 7.16
CA ALA A 415 19.74 -2.02 6.05
C ALA A 415 20.13 -0.61 6.51
N TYR A 416 19.51 -0.11 7.59
CA TYR A 416 19.82 1.18 8.19
C TYR A 416 20.54 0.97 9.51
N GLU A 417 21.65 1.69 9.68
CA GLU A 417 22.21 1.93 11.01
C GLU A 417 21.21 2.71 11.88
N PRO A 418 21.31 2.64 13.22
CA PRO A 418 20.45 3.40 14.12
C PRO A 418 20.34 4.89 13.73
N GLN A 419 19.17 5.29 13.24
CA GLN A 419 18.82 6.66 12.91
C GLN A 419 18.24 7.40 14.13
N PRO A 420 18.27 8.75 14.15
CA PRO A 420 17.62 9.53 15.19
C PRO A 420 16.11 9.27 15.26
N PHE A 421 15.45 9.17 14.10
CA PHE A 421 14.03 8.88 14.01
C PHE A 421 13.63 8.34 12.63
N THR A 422 12.56 7.55 12.63
CA THR A 422 11.72 7.24 11.48
C THR A 422 10.28 7.66 11.73
N ASN A 423 9.85 7.72 13.00
CA ASN A 423 8.64 8.41 13.47
C ASN A 423 9.01 9.71 14.18
N TYR A 424 8.32 10.82 13.85
CA TYR A 424 8.57 12.13 14.47
C TYR A 424 7.29 12.92 14.70
N THR A 425 6.82 12.95 15.94
CA THR A 425 5.66 13.72 16.41
C THR A 425 6.11 14.79 17.42
N GLY A 426 5.22 15.73 17.79
CA GLY A 426 5.54 16.80 18.73
C GLY A 426 5.89 16.34 20.15
N GLY A 427 5.54 15.10 20.53
CA GLY A 427 5.83 14.54 21.86
C GLY A 427 6.76 13.33 21.87
N PHE A 428 7.08 12.76 20.70
CA PHE A 428 7.89 11.56 20.58
C PHE A 428 8.64 11.53 19.25
N SER A 429 9.87 11.03 19.29
CA SER A 429 10.66 10.74 18.09
C SER A 429 11.47 9.48 18.32
N GLY A 430 11.52 8.59 17.33
CA GLY A 430 12.24 7.33 17.46
C GLY A 430 12.37 6.57 16.14
N HIS A 431 13.37 5.70 16.06
CA HIS A 431 13.61 4.78 14.95
C HIS A 431 12.83 3.49 15.21
N LEU A 432 11.61 3.44 14.68
CA LEU A 432 10.66 2.36 14.91
C LEU A 432 10.55 1.39 13.72
N ASP A 433 10.85 1.90 12.54
CA ASP A 433 10.72 1.18 11.27
C ASP A 433 12.05 0.55 10.88
N HIS A 434 12.02 -0.65 10.30
CA HIS A 434 13.24 -1.36 9.91
C HIS A 434 13.07 -2.05 8.55
N ILE A 435 14.19 -2.21 7.83
CA ILE A 435 14.32 -3.17 6.72
C ILE A 435 15.45 -4.12 7.11
N PHE A 436 15.11 -5.36 7.41
CA PHE A 436 16.05 -6.45 7.64
C PHE A 436 16.16 -7.32 6.39
N PHE A 437 17.37 -7.78 6.08
CA PHE A 437 17.63 -8.61 4.91
C PHE A 437 18.58 -9.77 5.22
N ASP A 438 18.40 -10.85 4.47
CA ASP A 438 19.19 -12.08 4.55
C ASP A 438 20.58 -11.92 3.96
N THR A 439 21.60 -11.95 4.82
CA THR A 439 23.00 -11.73 4.43
C THR A 439 23.65 -12.91 3.74
N GLU A 440 23.00 -14.08 3.71
CA GLU A 440 23.51 -15.26 3.00
C GLU A 440 23.31 -15.15 1.48
N LEU A 441 22.30 -14.41 1.03
CA LEU A 441 21.89 -14.33 -0.37
C LEU A 441 21.78 -12.89 -0.90
N LEU A 442 21.78 -11.89 -0.01
CA LEU A 442 21.69 -10.48 -0.37
C LEU A 442 22.81 -9.67 0.31
N LYS A 443 23.26 -8.63 -0.36
CA LYS A 443 24.12 -7.57 0.21
C LYS A 443 23.45 -6.21 0.06
N LEU A 444 23.67 -5.34 1.05
CA LEU A 444 23.25 -3.94 0.96
C LEU A 444 24.14 -3.19 -0.03
N GLN A 445 23.54 -2.61 -1.06
CA GLN A 445 24.23 -1.71 -2.00
C GLN A 445 24.19 -0.26 -1.51
N GLY A 446 23.07 0.16 -0.94
CA GLY A 446 22.89 1.50 -0.40
C GLY A 446 21.49 1.76 0.11
N THR A 447 21.31 2.92 0.74
CA THR A 447 20.02 3.40 1.26
C THR A 447 19.74 4.81 0.75
N VAL A 448 18.45 5.15 0.62
CA VAL A 448 18.05 6.54 0.33
C VAL A 448 18.05 7.33 1.64
N PRO A 449 18.83 8.42 1.76
CA PRO A 449 18.89 9.19 2.99
C PRO A 449 17.51 9.64 3.50
N LEU A 450 17.34 9.59 4.83
CA LEU A 450 16.18 10.16 5.48
C LEU A 450 16.25 11.70 5.45
N PRO A 451 15.11 12.39 5.36
CA PRO A 451 15.04 13.83 5.58
C PRO A 451 15.70 14.26 6.90
N ARG A 452 16.40 15.39 6.89
CA ARG A 452 17.12 15.87 8.07
C ARG A 452 16.16 16.57 9.02
N LEU A 453 16.47 16.54 10.31
CA LEU A 453 15.69 17.26 11.32
C LEU A 453 15.56 18.75 11.01
N GLU A 454 16.61 19.37 10.45
CA GLU A 454 16.62 20.78 10.03
C GLU A 454 15.55 21.11 8.97
N ASP A 455 15.20 20.12 8.13
CA ASP A 455 14.21 20.27 7.07
C ASP A 455 12.77 20.07 7.62
N ILE A 456 12.64 19.33 8.73
CA ILE A 456 11.34 19.01 9.38
C ILE A 456 10.99 20.00 10.50
N HIS A 457 11.96 20.44 11.29
CA HIS A 457 11.77 21.28 12.47
C HIS A 457 11.00 22.60 12.19
N PRO A 458 11.22 23.31 11.05
CA PRO A 458 10.40 24.47 10.68
C PRO A 458 8.92 24.17 10.46
N LEU A 459 8.55 22.89 10.37
CA LEU A 459 7.19 22.37 10.21
C LEU A 459 6.62 21.79 11.52
N THR A 460 7.32 22.01 12.64
CA THR A 460 7.01 21.50 13.99
C THR A 460 7.21 20.00 14.13
N ALA A 461 6.42 19.18 13.44
CA ALA A 461 6.50 17.72 13.45
C ALA A 461 5.75 17.10 12.27
N LEU A 462 5.70 15.76 12.20
CA LEU A 462 4.97 15.00 11.19
C LEU A 462 3.59 14.54 11.75
N PRO A 463 2.57 14.33 10.91
CA PRO A 463 2.48 14.76 9.52
C PRO A 463 2.34 16.28 9.44
N ASN A 464 2.50 16.83 8.23
CA ASN A 464 2.28 18.24 7.95
C ASN A 464 2.00 18.45 6.44
N ARG A 465 1.94 19.71 6.00
CA ARG A 465 1.69 20.07 4.59
C ARG A 465 2.68 19.49 3.58
N CYS A 466 3.86 19.05 4.01
CA CYS A 466 4.86 18.46 3.14
C CYS A 466 4.90 16.95 3.27
N TYR A 467 4.61 16.37 4.45
CA TYR A 467 4.79 14.95 4.77
C TYR A 467 3.45 14.29 5.14
N PRO A 468 3.03 13.22 4.45
CA PRO A 468 1.69 12.64 4.59
C PRO A 468 1.53 11.59 5.70
N SER A 469 2.58 11.29 6.43
CA SER A 469 2.59 10.33 7.55
C SER A 469 3.39 10.93 8.70
N ASP A 470 3.15 10.46 9.92
CA ASP A 470 4.04 10.70 11.06
C ASP A 470 5.33 9.86 11.01
N HIS A 471 5.40 8.92 10.08
CA HIS A 471 6.59 8.14 9.75
C HIS A 471 7.28 8.63 8.46
N LEU A 472 8.51 8.17 8.24
CA LEU A 472 9.31 8.40 7.04
C LEU A 472 9.59 7.07 6.35
N ALA A 473 9.40 7.02 5.03
CA ALA A 473 9.68 5.82 4.25
C ALA A 473 11.17 5.45 4.30
N LEU A 474 11.48 4.19 4.63
CA LEU A 474 12.81 3.61 4.45
C LEU A 474 12.93 3.03 3.04
N ILE A 475 14.04 3.28 2.36
CA ILE A 475 14.35 2.68 1.05
C ILE A 475 15.75 2.08 1.04
N ALA A 476 15.89 0.83 0.64
CA ALA A 476 17.18 0.14 0.54
C ALA A 476 17.30 -0.62 -0.79
N ASP A 477 18.48 -0.54 -1.40
CA ASP A 477 18.82 -1.33 -2.60
C ASP A 477 19.63 -2.55 -2.15
N LEU A 478 19.07 -3.75 -2.37
CA LEU A 478 19.64 -5.03 -1.95
C LEU A 478 20.04 -5.85 -3.18
N MET A 479 21.33 -6.16 -3.34
CA MET A 479 21.85 -6.91 -4.48
C MET A 479 21.99 -8.39 -4.15
N TRP A 480 21.56 -9.27 -5.05
CA TRP A 480 21.78 -10.71 -4.97
C TRP A 480 23.29 -11.04 -5.00
N LEU A 481 23.72 -12.01 -4.18
CA LEU A 481 25.11 -12.46 -4.08
C LEU A 481 25.55 -13.42 -5.19
#